data_AF-A0A920G1G0-F1
#
_entry.id   AF-A0A920G1G0-F1
#
_cell.length_a   1.000
_cell.length_b   1.000
_cell.length_c   1.000
_cell.angle_alpha   90.00
_cell.angle_beta   90.00
_cell.angle_gamma   90.00
#
_symmetry.space_group_name_H-M   'P 1'
#
loop_
_entity.id
_entity.type
_entity.pdbx_description
1 polymer ?
#
loop_
_entity_poly.entity_id
_entity_poly.type
_entity_poly.pdbx_seq_one_letter_code
_entity_poly.pdbx_strand_id
1 'polypeptide(L)'
;MRVTAPDRAYEPGSIIKTLTLVAALESGQFHIDSLVDTSPGRIRVGAKVLHDPRNYGEISVSTIIEKSSQVGVTKIAQAIGHEAILDVLYRFGLVNRRVPDSRRARRPIAGASALERHRKVTLLLATASPLPPFN
;
A
#
# COMPACT_ATOMS: atom_id res chain seq x y z
N MET A 1 -9.30 2.03 -37.50
CA MET A 1 -9.66 1.28 -36.27
C MET A 1 -8.84 1.87 -35.12
N ARG A 2 -9.44 2.74 -34.31
CA ARG A 2 -8.74 3.40 -33.19
C ARG A 2 -8.92 2.50 -31.98
N VAL A 3 -7.85 1.85 -31.54
CA VAL A 3 -7.86 1.05 -30.30
C VAL A 3 -7.89 2.05 -29.14
N THR A 4 -9.07 2.30 -28.60
CA THR A 4 -9.24 3.01 -27.33
C THR A 4 -8.74 2.09 -26.22
N ALA A 5 -7.58 2.41 -25.64
CA ALA A 5 -7.16 1.81 -24.39
C ALA A 5 -8.25 2.10 -23.34
N PRO A 6 -8.69 1.12 -22.53
CA PRO A 6 -9.67 1.39 -21.49
C PRO A 6 -9.09 2.42 -20.50
N ASP A 7 -9.71 3.61 -20.42
CA ASP A 7 -9.45 4.69 -19.44
C ASP A 7 -9.86 4.30 -18.00
N ARG A 8 -9.69 3.02 -17.64
CA ARG A 8 -9.97 2.50 -16.31
C ARG A 8 -8.67 1.94 -15.79
N ALA A 9 -7.95 2.77 -15.03
CA ALA A 9 -6.88 2.28 -14.16
C ALA A 9 -7.44 1.12 -13.35
N TYR A 10 -7.06 -0.10 -13.72
CA TYR A 10 -7.49 -1.32 -13.06
C TYR A 10 -6.93 -1.25 -11.64
N GLU A 11 -7.78 -1.30 -10.59
CA GLU A 11 -7.30 -1.23 -9.21
C GLU A 11 -6.34 -2.40 -8.97
N PRO A 12 -5.02 -2.17 -8.77
CA PRO A 12 -4.05 -3.25 -8.62
C PRO A 12 -4.08 -3.80 -7.19
N GLY A 13 -5.27 -3.88 -6.57
CA GLY A 13 -5.47 -4.04 -5.14
C GLY A 13 -4.72 -5.22 -4.52
N SER A 14 -4.54 -6.32 -5.24
CA SER A 14 -3.74 -7.48 -4.79
C SER A 14 -2.29 -7.44 -5.26
N ILE A 15 -1.99 -6.84 -6.41
CA ILE A 15 -0.61 -6.69 -6.92
C ILE A 15 0.22 -5.84 -5.94
N ILE A 16 -0.38 -4.76 -5.43
CA ILE A 16 0.28 -3.90 -4.44
C ILE A 16 0.55 -4.66 -3.13
N LYS A 17 -0.33 -5.59 -2.72
CA LYS A 17 -0.10 -6.41 -1.52
C LYS A 17 1.11 -7.31 -1.71
N THR A 18 1.20 -8.00 -2.85
CA THR A 18 2.35 -8.86 -3.16
C THR A 18 3.64 -8.05 -3.18
N LEU A 19 3.66 -6.87 -3.78
CA LEU A 19 4.85 -6.02 -3.82
C LEU A 19 5.20 -5.41 -2.46
N THR A 20 4.21 -5.19 -1.60
CA THR A 20 4.44 -4.79 -0.20
C THR A 20 5.13 -5.92 0.57
N LEU A 21 4.73 -7.16 0.35
CA LEU A 21 5.37 -8.33 0.94
C LEU A 21 6.80 -8.52 0.41
N VAL A 22 7.03 -8.27 -0.88
CA VAL A 22 8.39 -8.24 -1.45
C VAL A 22 9.24 -7.17 -0.76
N ALA A 23 8.72 -5.93 -0.64
CA ALA A 23 9.42 -4.85 0.07
C ALA A 23 9.72 -5.22 1.53
N ALA A 24 8.82 -5.94 2.19
CA ALA A 24 9.02 -6.40 3.55
C ALA A 24 10.17 -7.41 3.69
N LEU A 25 10.21 -8.40 2.80
CA LEU A 25 11.28 -9.39 2.76
C LEU A 25 12.63 -8.74 2.37
N GLU A 26 12.64 -7.83 1.40
CA GLU A 26 13.87 -7.10 0.99
C GLU A 26 14.38 -6.14 2.08
N SER A 27 13.49 -5.59 2.91
CA SER A 27 13.89 -4.68 4.00
C SER A 27 14.69 -5.38 5.13
N GLY A 28 14.66 -6.72 5.17
CA GLY A 28 15.26 -7.52 6.25
C GLY A 28 14.50 -7.46 7.58
N GLN A 29 13.41 -6.68 7.67
CA GLN A 29 12.61 -6.56 8.89
C GLN A 29 11.69 -7.76 9.11
N PHE A 30 11.30 -8.45 8.04
CA PHE A 30 10.43 -9.61 8.08
C PHE A 30 11.03 -10.79 7.32
N HIS A 31 10.83 -11.98 7.87
CA HIS A 31 11.13 -13.26 7.26
C HIS A 31 9.83 -14.03 7.04
N ILE A 32 9.87 -15.09 6.24
CA ILE A 32 8.67 -15.87 5.90
C ILE A 32 7.98 -16.47 7.14
N ASP A 33 8.76 -16.73 8.19
CA ASP A 33 8.31 -17.28 9.47
C ASP A 33 8.03 -16.20 10.53
N SER A 34 8.28 -14.92 10.24
CA SER A 34 7.98 -13.83 11.16
C SER A 34 6.49 -13.80 11.47
N LEU A 35 6.17 -13.73 12.76
CA LEU A 35 4.81 -13.71 13.25
C LEU A 35 4.25 -12.29 13.27
N VAL A 36 2.99 -12.16 12.89
CA VAL A 36 2.23 -10.92 12.90
C VAL A 36 0.88 -11.21 13.53
N ASP A 37 0.57 -10.53 14.63
CA ASP A 37 -0.76 -10.58 15.22
C ASP A 37 -1.76 -9.91 14.28
N THR A 38 -2.78 -10.64 13.84
CA THR A 38 -3.89 -10.13 13.00
C THR A 38 -5.19 -9.97 13.76
N SER A 39 -5.17 -10.16 15.09
CA SER A 39 -6.35 -9.98 15.95
C SER A 39 -6.83 -8.53 15.93
N PRO A 40 -8.15 -8.28 15.98
CA PRO A 40 -9.27 -9.24 16.02
C PRO A 40 -9.82 -9.58 14.62
N GLY A 41 -8.97 -9.71 13.60
CA GLY A 41 -9.38 -9.91 12.19
C GLY A 41 -9.85 -8.64 11.50
N ARG A 42 -9.59 -7.47 12.09
CA ARG A 42 -9.89 -6.16 11.49
C ARG A 42 -8.89 -5.11 11.93
N ILE A 43 -8.64 -4.13 11.06
CA ILE A 43 -7.76 -2.99 11.35
C ILE A 43 -8.37 -1.71 10.79
N ARG A 44 -8.29 -0.61 11.55
CA ARG A 44 -8.75 0.70 11.10
C ARG A 44 -7.57 1.53 10.59
N VAL A 45 -7.75 2.08 9.40
CA VAL A 45 -6.80 2.88 8.67
C VAL A 45 -7.49 4.16 8.23
N GLY A 46 -7.15 5.28 8.85
CA GLY A 46 -7.85 6.54 8.63
C GLY A 46 -9.36 6.35 8.81
N ALA A 47 -10.14 6.66 7.77
CA ALA A 47 -11.59 6.49 7.75
C ALA A 47 -12.09 5.09 7.35
N LYS A 48 -11.20 4.16 6.97
CA LYS A 48 -11.57 2.83 6.46
C LYS A 48 -11.25 1.73 7.46
N VAL A 49 -12.09 0.71 7.49
CA VAL A 49 -11.83 -0.53 8.23
C VAL A 49 -11.58 -1.64 7.23
N LEU A 50 -10.46 -2.33 7.39
CA LEU A 50 -10.08 -3.50 6.61
C LEU A 50 -10.37 -4.75 7.45
N HIS A 51 -10.90 -5.78 6.81
CA HIS A 51 -11.36 -6.99 7.47
C HIS A 51 -10.75 -8.22 6.81
N ASP A 52 -10.36 -9.18 7.62
CA ASP A 52 -10.08 -10.54 7.17
C ASP A 52 -11.36 -11.38 7.18
N PRO A 53 -11.42 -12.48 6.41
CA PRO A 53 -12.58 -13.38 6.41
C PRO A 53 -12.91 -13.97 7.79
N ARG A 54 -11.91 -14.08 8.66
CA ARG A 54 -12.03 -14.48 10.07
C ARG A 54 -10.87 -13.89 10.87
N ASN A 55 -10.97 -13.93 12.20
CA ASN A 55 -9.80 -13.67 13.03
C ASN A 55 -8.81 -14.84 12.91
N TYR A 56 -7.62 -14.58 12.35
CA TYR A 56 -6.57 -15.60 12.24
C TYR A 56 -5.66 -15.65 13.48
N GLY A 57 -5.73 -14.66 14.38
CA GLY A 57 -4.80 -14.56 15.50
C GLY A 57 -3.40 -14.17 15.04
N GLU A 58 -2.38 -14.70 15.71
CA GLU A 58 -1.00 -14.56 15.30
C GLU A 58 -0.66 -15.55 14.19
N ILE A 59 -0.21 -15.05 13.04
CA ILE A 59 0.11 -15.87 11.87
C ILE A 59 1.44 -15.45 11.24
N SER A 60 2.11 -16.38 10.55
CA SER A 60 3.36 -16.10 9.85
C SER A 60 3.16 -15.26 8.59
N VAL A 61 4.21 -14.58 8.12
CA VAL A 61 4.20 -13.89 6.81
C VAL A 61 3.81 -14.85 5.68
N SER A 62 4.27 -16.10 5.72
CA SER A 62 3.85 -17.15 4.79
C SER A 62 2.33 -17.33 4.78
N THR A 63 1.74 -17.41 5.97
CA THR A 63 0.29 -17.57 6.15
C THR A 63 -0.46 -16.30 5.72
N ILE A 64 0.12 -15.11 5.92
CA ILE A 64 -0.45 -13.84 5.41
C ILE A 64 -0.56 -13.86 3.90
N ILE A 65 0.46 -14.37 3.20
CA ILE A 65 0.43 -14.54 1.74
C ILE A 65 -0.63 -15.56 1.36
N GLU A 66 -0.62 -16.75 1.99
CA GLU A 66 -1.53 -17.85 1.70
C GLU A 66 -3.00 -17.46 1.90
N LYS A 67 -3.32 -16.76 2.99
CA LYS A 67 -4.69 -16.33 3.31
C LYS A 67 -5.06 -14.98 2.69
N SER A 68 -4.12 -14.31 2.03
CA SER A 68 -4.26 -12.93 1.53
C SER A 68 -4.77 -11.95 2.60
N SER A 69 -4.29 -12.10 3.84
CA SER A 69 -4.75 -11.34 5.00
C SER A 69 -4.58 -9.84 4.75
N GLN A 70 -5.68 -9.10 4.75
CA GLN A 70 -5.70 -7.65 4.59
C GLN A 70 -5.11 -6.99 5.83
N VAL A 71 -5.41 -7.54 7.01
CA VAL A 71 -4.88 -7.04 8.29
C VAL A 71 -3.36 -7.23 8.35
N GLY A 72 -2.88 -8.43 8.04
CA GLY A 72 -1.45 -8.76 8.06
C GLY A 72 -0.64 -7.91 7.10
N VAL A 73 -1.08 -7.80 5.83
CA VAL A 73 -0.38 -6.95 4.84
C VAL A 73 -0.39 -5.48 5.25
N THR A 74 -1.48 -4.99 5.85
CA THR A 74 -1.55 -3.60 6.32
C THR A 74 -0.58 -3.34 7.46
N LYS A 75 -0.49 -4.25 8.45
CA LYS A 75 0.45 -4.13 9.56
C LYS A 75 1.91 -4.17 9.07
N ILE A 76 2.21 -5.06 8.13
CA ILE A 76 3.54 -5.12 7.49
C ILE A 76 3.85 -3.80 6.77
N ALA A 77 2.90 -3.26 5.99
CA ALA A 77 3.07 -1.99 5.30
C ALA A 77 3.35 -0.82 6.26
N GLN A 78 2.66 -0.80 7.41
CA GLN A 78 2.86 0.20 8.46
C GLN A 78 4.25 0.10 9.10
N ALA A 79 4.76 -1.12 9.27
CA ALA A 79 6.07 -1.36 9.89
C ALA A 79 7.23 -0.95 8.96
N ILE A 80 7.18 -1.34 7.68
CA ILE A 80 8.29 -1.10 6.75
C ILE A 80 8.31 0.32 6.16
N GLY A 81 7.18 1.03 6.26
CA GLY A 81 7.03 2.40 5.78
C GLY A 81 6.85 2.50 4.26
N HIS A 82 6.34 3.65 3.84
CA HIS A 82 5.96 3.91 2.45
C HIS A 82 7.16 3.93 1.48
N GLU A 83 8.34 4.35 1.92
CA GLU A 83 9.52 4.46 1.07
C GLU A 83 9.98 3.10 0.55
N ALA A 84 10.00 2.07 1.39
CA ALA A 84 10.36 0.70 0.99
C ALA A 84 9.38 0.16 -0.07
N ILE A 85 8.09 0.43 0.11
CA ILE A 85 7.05 0.02 -0.84
C ILE A 85 7.20 0.78 -2.17
N LEU A 86 7.43 2.10 -2.11
CA LEU A 86 7.59 2.94 -3.29
C LEU A 86 8.84 2.57 -4.09
N ASP A 87 9.96 2.26 -3.44
CA ASP A 87 11.18 1.80 -4.11
C ASP A 87 10.91 0.56 -4.98
N VAL A 88 10.25 -0.45 -4.40
CA VAL A 88 9.85 -1.64 -5.15
C VAL A 88 8.91 -1.27 -6.29
N LEU A 89 7.90 -0.44 -6.07
CA LEU A 89 6.98 -0.02 -7.14
C LEU A 89 7.69 0.73 -8.28
N TYR A 90 8.71 1.54 -7.97
CA TYR A 90 9.55 2.21 -8.96
C TYR A 90 10.40 1.21 -9.76
N ARG A 91 11.03 0.25 -9.08
CA ARG A 91 11.87 -0.79 -9.72
C ARG A 91 11.06 -1.69 -10.65
N PHE A 92 9.79 -1.93 -10.33
CA PHE A 92 8.87 -2.69 -11.18
C PHE A 92 8.17 -1.84 -12.27
N GLY A 93 8.48 -0.54 -12.37
CA GLY A 93 7.91 0.35 -13.39
C GLY A 93 6.42 0.62 -13.25
N LEU A 94 5.82 0.33 -12.08
CA LEU A 94 4.39 0.52 -11.83
C LEU A 94 4.04 1.95 -11.45
N VAL A 95 5.03 2.70 -10.98
CA VAL A 95 4.92 4.12 -10.68
C VAL A 95 6.11 4.81 -11.34
N ASN A 96 5.89 5.96 -11.96
CA ASN A 96 7.00 6.78 -12.45
C ASN A 96 7.53 7.64 -11.31
N ARG A 97 8.85 7.62 -11.10
CA ARG A 97 9.50 8.59 -10.21
C ARG A 97 9.19 9.97 -10.78
N ARG A 98 8.31 10.72 -10.12
CA ARG A 98 8.06 12.11 -10.50
C ARG A 98 9.33 12.88 -10.17
N VAL A 99 10.17 13.10 -11.17
CA VAL A 99 11.13 14.18 -11.13
C VAL A 99 10.31 15.48 -11.17
N PRO A 100 10.37 16.35 -10.17
CA PRO A 100 9.69 17.64 -10.24
C PRO A 100 10.25 18.39 -11.44
N ASP A 101 9.42 18.66 -12.45
CA ASP A 101 9.81 19.52 -13.55
C ASP A 101 9.96 20.95 -13.01
N SER A 102 11.20 21.43 -12.96
CA SER A 102 11.56 22.79 -12.54
C SER A 102 10.91 23.90 -13.38
N ARG A 103 10.23 23.58 -14.49
CA ARG A 103 9.47 24.55 -15.30
C ARG A 103 8.03 24.77 -14.85
N ARG A 104 7.50 23.99 -13.90
CA ARG A 104 6.08 24.06 -13.48
C ARG A 104 5.82 24.81 -12.17
N ALA A 105 6.82 25.47 -11.59
CA ALA A 105 6.73 26.15 -10.29
C ALA A 105 6.09 27.56 -10.31
N ARG A 106 5.50 28.01 -11.43
CA ARG A 106 4.99 29.39 -11.57
C ARG A 106 3.55 29.51 -12.11
N ARG A 107 2.62 28.67 -11.66
CA ARG A 107 1.19 28.98 -11.84
C ARG A 107 0.41 28.72 -10.55
N PRO A 108 -0.38 29.68 -10.03
CA PRO A 108 -1.30 29.41 -8.95
C PRO A 108 -2.40 28.47 -9.47
N ILE A 109 -2.53 27.31 -8.83
CA ILE A 109 -3.59 26.34 -9.13
C ILE A 109 -4.86 26.75 -8.39
N ALA A 110 -5.74 27.46 -9.10
CA ALA A 110 -7.15 27.54 -8.77
C ALA A 110 -7.84 26.22 -9.18
N GLY A 111 -8.76 25.75 -8.33
CA GLY A 111 -9.71 24.68 -8.69
C GLY A 111 -9.31 23.28 -8.22
N ALA A 112 -9.75 22.93 -7.01
CA ALA A 112 -9.73 21.58 -6.48
C ALA A 112 -10.73 20.69 -7.26
N SER A 113 -10.25 19.82 -8.15
CA SER A 113 -11.06 18.72 -8.71
C SER A 113 -10.25 17.51 -9.21
N ALA A 114 -8.97 17.40 -8.84
CA ALA A 114 -8.09 16.32 -9.30
C ALA A 114 -7.77 15.23 -8.27
N LEU A 115 -8.39 15.25 -7.08
CA LEU A 115 -7.99 14.40 -5.94
C LEU A 115 -8.86 13.13 -5.74
N GLU A 116 -9.86 12.89 -6.59
CA GLU A 116 -10.93 11.91 -6.31
C GLU A 116 -10.77 10.55 -7.04
N ARG A 117 -9.60 10.22 -7.63
CA ARG A 117 -9.47 9.05 -8.54
C ARG A 117 -8.54 7.92 -8.12
N HIS A 118 -8.00 7.91 -6.90
CA HIS A 118 -7.28 6.76 -6.37
C HIS A 118 -7.71 6.45 -4.93
N ARG A 119 -8.72 5.59 -4.76
CA ARG A 119 -9.31 5.33 -3.43
C ARG A 119 -8.79 4.07 -2.73
N LYS A 120 -7.99 3.21 -3.38
CA LYS A 120 -7.43 1.99 -2.76
C LYS A 120 -5.91 1.97 -2.66
N VAL A 121 -5.19 2.35 -3.71
CA VAL A 121 -3.70 2.44 -3.67
C VAL A 121 -3.24 3.51 -2.66
N THR A 122 -3.96 4.63 -2.59
CA THR A 122 -3.74 5.68 -1.57
C THR A 122 -3.91 5.16 -0.16
N LEU A 123 -4.75 4.14 0.10
CA LEU A 123 -4.96 3.68 1.46
C LEU A 123 -3.73 2.95 2.01
N LEU A 124 -3.10 2.09 1.21
CA LEU A 124 -1.89 1.36 1.64
C LEU A 124 -0.65 2.26 1.67
N LEU A 125 -0.57 3.24 0.77
CA LEU A 125 0.50 4.24 0.81
C LEU A 125 0.29 5.25 1.96
N ALA A 126 -0.96 5.56 2.33
CA ALA A 126 -1.29 6.43 3.46
C ALA A 126 -1.19 5.73 4.82
N THR A 127 -1.28 4.38 4.88
CA THR A 127 -0.97 3.64 6.12
C THR A 127 0.49 3.68 6.48
N ALA A 128 1.35 3.78 5.47
CA ALA A 128 2.78 3.60 5.62
C ALA A 128 3.52 4.94 5.88
N SER A 129 2.76 6.02 6.15
CA SER A 129 3.27 7.24 6.79
C SER A 129 3.37 7.03 8.31
N PRO A 130 4.41 7.56 8.99
CA PRO A 130 4.56 7.42 10.43
C PRO A 130 3.36 8.05 11.15
N LEU A 131 2.64 7.24 11.93
CA LEU A 131 1.67 7.74 12.90
C LEU A 131 2.43 8.35 14.09
N PRO A 132 1.85 9.38 14.75
CA PRO A 132 2.45 9.93 15.97
C PRO A 132 2.63 8.82 17.03
N PRO A 133 3.66 8.92 17.88
CA PRO A 133 3.90 7.92 18.91
C PRO A 133 2.69 7.81 19.83
N PHE A 134 2.30 6.57 20.15
CA PHE A 134 1.25 6.28 21.11
C PHE A 134 1.69 6.76 22.51
N ASN A 135 0.79 7.46 23.21
CA ASN A 135 0.85 7.69 24.66
C ASN A 135 -0.30 6.92 25.30
#